data_AF-A0A9X1UVB1-F1
#
_entry.id   AF-A0A9X1UVB1-F1
#
_cell.length_a   1.000
_cell.length_b   1.000
_cell.length_c   1.000
_cell.angle_alpha   90.00
_cell.angle_beta   90.00
_cell.angle_gamma   90.00
#
_symmetry.space_group_name_H-M   'P 1'
#
loop_
_entity.id
_entity.type
_entity.pdbx_description
1 polymer ?
#
loop_
_entity_poly.entity_id
_entity_poly.type
_entity_poly.pdbx_seq_one_letter_code
_entity_poly.pdbx_strand_id
1 'polypeptide(L)' 'MDFSNRLTIWYLQNKRDLPWRDTHEPYQIWLSEIMLQQTRIEQGLPYYNKFIKAYPSV' A
#
# COMPACT_ATOMS: atom_id res chain seq x y z
N MET A 1 7.55 -13.17 24.99
CA MET A 1 6.86 -12.57 23.83
C MET A 1 7.62 -13.00 22.59
N ASP A 2 6.99 -13.75 21.69
CA ASP A 2 7.61 -14.16 20.42
C ASP A 2 7.95 -12.93 19.55
N PHE A 3 8.95 -13.08 18.68
CA PHE A 3 9.40 -12.04 17.74
C PHE A 3 8.23 -11.47 16.93
N SER A 4 7.38 -12.36 16.41
CA SER A 4 6.19 -12.02 15.61
C SER A 4 5.27 -11.06 16.36
N ASN A 5 4.97 -11.35 17.63
CA ASN A 5 4.08 -10.53 18.45
C ASN A 5 4.66 -9.13 18.70
N ARG A 6 5.97 -9.03 18.94
CA ARG A 6 6.64 -7.73 19.12
C ARG A 6 6.57 -6.89 17.86
N LEU A 7 6.80 -7.50 16.69
CA LEU A 7 6.72 -6.82 15.41
C LEU A 7 5.30 -6.35 15.10
N THR A 8 4.29 -7.19 15.36
CA THR A 8 2.88 -6.85 15.15
C THR A 8 2.47 -5.65 16.01
N ILE A 9 2.81 -5.64 17.30
CA ILE A 9 2.48 -4.53 18.20
C ILE A 9 3.10 -3.22 17.70
N TRP A 10 4.38 -3.24 17.33
CA TRP A 10 5.05 -2.06 16.79
C TRP A 10 4.39 -1.58 15.49
N TYR A 11 4.04 -2.50 14.58
CA TYR A 11 3.38 -2.15 13.32
C TYR A 11 2.02 -1.50 13.55
N LEU A 12 1.21 -2.02 14.47
CA LEU A 12 -0.11 -1.44 14.80
C LEU A 12 0.00 0.00 15.30
N GLN A 13 1.09 0.36 15.98
CA GLN A 13 1.33 1.71 16.52
C GLN A 13 2.02 2.65 15.53
N ASN A 14 2.84 2.13 14.61
CA ASN A 14 3.75 2.94 13.77
C ASN A 14 3.47 2.82 12.27
N LYS A 15 2.45 2.07 11.84
CA LYS A 15 2.13 1.93 10.42
C LYS A 15 1.84 3.30 9.80
N ARG A 16 2.38 3.51 8.60
CA ARG A 16 2.04 4.66 7.77
C ARG A 16 0.66 4.46 7.15
N ASP A 17 -0.04 5.57 7.02
CA ASP A 17 -1.28 5.68 6.26
C ASP A 17 -0.95 5.62 4.76
N LEU A 18 -1.40 4.56 4.08
CA LEU A 18 -1.14 4.30 2.67
C LEU A 18 -2.44 3.78 2.05
N PRO A 19 -2.95 4.40 0.96
CA PRO A 19 -4.30 4.09 0.44
C PRO A 19 -4.53 2.62 0.10
N TRP A 20 -3.51 1.95 -0.44
CA TRP A 20 -3.58 0.54 -0.80
C TRP A 20 -3.56 -0.43 0.40
N ARG A 21 -3.36 0.06 1.63
CA ARG A 21 -3.46 -0.75 2.87
C ARG A 21 -4.84 -0.69 3.52
N ASP A 22 -5.69 0.26 3.13
CA ASP A 22 -7.04 0.43 3.67
C ASP A 22 -8.12 -0.14 2.76
N THR A 23 -7.73 -0.86 1.72
CA THR A 23 -8.61 -1.51 0.75
C THR A 23 -8.39 -3.02 0.75
N HIS A 24 -9.44 -3.77 0.39
CA HIS A 24 -9.36 -5.22 0.16
C HIS A 24 -9.47 -5.56 -1.34
N GLU A 25 -9.49 -4.54 -2.22
CA GLU A 25 -9.63 -4.71 -3.66
C GLU A 25 -8.33 -5.27 -4.28
N PRO A 26 -8.34 -6.50 -4.85
CA PRO A 26 -7.13 -7.13 -5.37
C PRO A 26 -6.44 -6.31 -6.46
N TYR A 27 -7.21 -5.62 -7.31
CA TYR A 27 -6.70 -4.76 -8.36
C TYR A 27 -5.88 -3.58 -7.79
N GLN A 28 -6.42 -2.90 -6.78
CA GLN A 28 -5.76 -1.75 -6.15
C GLN A 28 -4.49 -2.16 -5.40
N ILE A 29 -4.52 -3.32 -4.72
CA ILE A 29 -3.35 -3.87 -4.05
C ILE A 29 -2.28 -4.24 -5.08
N TRP A 30 -2.63 -5.03 -6.10
CA TRP A 30 -1.70 -5.45 -7.16
C TRP A 30 -1.06 -4.25 -7.87
N LEU A 31 -1.84 -3.25 -8.22
CA LEU A 31 -1.35 -2.04 -8.86
C LEU A 31 -0.32 -1.31 -7.98
N SER A 32 -0.58 -1.20 -6.67
CA SER A 32 0.36 -0.58 -5.74
C SER A 32 1.71 -1.32 -5.69
N GLU A 33 1.68 -2.66 -5.73
CA GLU A 33 2.89 -3.48 -5.72
C GLU A 33 3.72 -3.26 -7.00
N ILE A 34 3.07 -3.24 -8.17
CA ILE A 34 3.77 -2.99 -9.45
C ILE A 34 4.35 -1.58 -9.49
N MET A 35 3.59 -0.56 -9.07
CA MET A 35 4.06 0.82 -9.11
C MET A 35 5.23 1.12 -8.16
N LEU A 36 5.30 0.41 -7.04
CA LEU A 36 6.32 0.64 -6.01
C LEU A 36 7.56 -0.24 -6.19
N GLN A 37 7.57 -1.13 -7.18
CA GLN A 37 8.80 -1.78 -7.60
C GLN A 37 9.79 -0.73 -8.11
N GLN A 38 10.98 -0.72 -7.51
CA GLN A 38 12.08 0.19 -7.85
C GLN A 38 11.74 1.70 -7.75
N THR A 39 10.61 2.06 -7.13
CA THR A 39 10.12 3.45 -7.03
C THR A 39 9.79 3.80 -5.58
N ARG A 40 10.11 5.02 -5.15
CA ARG A 40 9.78 5.49 -3.79
C ARG A 40 8.28 5.82 -3.67
N ILE A 41 7.72 5.65 -2.47
CA ILE A 41 6.29 5.96 -2.18
C ILE A 41 5.93 7.40 -2.56
N GLU A 42 6.78 8.37 -2.22
CA GLU A 42 6.55 9.80 -2.52
C GLU A 42 6.39 10.06 -4.02
N GLN A 43 7.12 9.29 -4.84
CA GLN A 43 7.05 9.41 -6.30
C GLN A 43 5.89 8.59 -6.87
N GLY A 44 5.59 7.41 -6.32
CA GLY A 44 4.55 6.50 -6.82
C GLY A 44 3.12 6.90 -6.45
N LEU A 45 2.90 7.47 -5.26
CA LEU A 45 1.56 7.79 -4.74
C LEU A 45 0.72 8.69 -5.67
N PRO A 46 1.27 9.78 -6.27
CA PRO A 46 0.51 10.58 -7.22
C PRO A 46 0.09 9.81 -8.47
N TYR A 47 0.91 8.87 -8.95
CA TYR A 47 0.58 8.03 -10.11
C TYR A 47 -0.46 6.97 -9.77
N TYR A 48 -0.33 6.33 -8.61
CA TYR A 48 -1.33 5.40 -8.09
C TYR A 48 -2.72 6.04 -8.04
N ASN A 49 -2.84 7.22 -7.42
CA ASN A 49 -4.10 7.95 -7.31
C ASN A 49 -4.69 8.33 -8.68
N LYS A 50 -3.85 8.73 -9.64
CA LYS A 50 -4.29 9.02 -11.02
C LYS A 50 -4.80 7.76 -11.72
N PHE A 51 -4.12 6.63 -11.52
CA PHE A 51 -4.41 5.40 -12.24
C PHE A 51 -5.70 4.76 -11.76
N ILE A 52 -5.92 4.64 -10.45
CA ILE A 52 -7.19 4.10 -9.90
C ILE A 52 -8.40 4.98 -10.26
N LYS A 53 -8.19 6.28 -10.48
CA LYS A 53 -9.24 7.21 -10.92
C LYS A 53 -9.56 7.04 -12.40
N ALA A 54 -8.55 6.82 -13.24
CA ALA A 54 -8.72 6.66 -14.68
C ALA A 54 -9.20 5.25 -15.05
N TYR A 55 -8.75 4.24 -14.32
CA TYR A 55 -9.01 2.83 -14.54
C TYR A 55 -9.47 2.21 -13.22
N PRO A 56 -10.77 2.31 -12.86
CA PRO A 56 -11.25 1.88 -11.55
C PRO A 56 -11.37 0.35 -11.40
N SER A 57 -11.46 -0.40 -12.51
CA SER A 57 -11.60 -1.85 -12.52
C SER A 57 -10.88 -2.48 -13.73
N VAL A 58 -10.66 -3.79 -13.66
CA VAL A 58 -10.17 -4.63 -14.78
C VAL A 58 -11.30 -4.92 -15.76
#